data_AF-V4SRW1-F1
#
_entry.id   AF-V4SRW1-F1
#
_cell.length_a   1.000
_cell.length_b   1.000
_cell.length_c   1.000
_cell.angle_alpha   90.00
_cell.angle_beta   90.00
_cell.angle_gamma   90.00
#
_symmetry.space_group_name_H-M   'P 1'
#
loop_
_entity.id
_entity.type
_entity.pdbx_description
1 polymer ?
#
loop_
_entity_poly.entity_id
_entity_poly.type
_entity_poly.pdbx_seq_one_letter_code
_entity_poly.pdbx_strand_id
1 'polypeptide(L)'
;MDVRGKFKISELSPGVMYEIVYVVKLTNAAFGWEAPVSLKLSLPADGKVQNRQVSLLEKPRGEWFELCVGNFLTETNNDGSESTAEVFFDFFEHGGHWKSGLIIKAAVLRPKIN
;
A
#
# COMPACT_ATOMS: atom_id res chain seq x y z
N MET A 1 5.43 -12.10 -7.01
CA MET A 1 4.62 -10.92 -7.38
C MET A 1 5.30 -9.69 -6.80
N ASP A 2 5.42 -8.61 -7.56
CA ASP A 2 6.05 -7.38 -7.05
C ASP A 2 5.39 -6.17 -7.72
N VAL A 3 4.64 -5.39 -6.94
CA VAL A 3 3.96 -4.16 -7.36
C VAL A 3 4.49 -3.02 -6.52
N ARG A 4 4.96 -1.96 -7.17
CA ARG A 4 5.57 -0.81 -6.53
C ARG A 4 4.95 0.46 -7.06
N GLY A 5 4.68 1.39 -6.15
CA GLY A 5 4.22 2.72 -6.49
C GLY A 5 4.95 3.77 -5.67
N LYS A 6 4.94 5.00 -6.20
CA LYS A 6 5.50 6.16 -5.52
C LYS A 6 4.76 7.42 -5.90
N PHE A 7 4.82 8.42 -5.02
CA PHE A 7 4.31 9.77 -5.24
C PHE A 7 5.14 10.76 -4.43
N LYS A 8 5.07 12.05 -4.78
CA LYS A 8 5.75 13.11 -4.02
C LYS A 8 4.86 13.57 -2.88
N ILE A 9 5.45 13.80 -1.70
CA ILE A 9 4.68 14.30 -0.56
C ILE A 9 4.09 15.70 -0.81
N SER A 10 4.69 16.49 -1.73
CA SER A 10 4.17 17.80 -2.16
C SER A 10 2.85 17.72 -2.94
N GLU A 11 2.45 16.54 -3.42
CA GLU A 11 1.14 16.33 -4.07
C GLU A 11 -0.01 16.26 -3.04
N LEU A 12 0.31 16.29 -1.74
CA LEU A 12 -0.65 16.16 -0.65
C LEU A 12 -0.81 17.44 0.15
N SER A 13 -1.97 17.57 0.79
CA SER A 13 -2.23 18.66 1.72
C SER A 13 -1.39 18.49 3.00
N PRO A 14 -0.65 19.53 3.43
CA PRO A 14 0.10 19.50 4.69
C PRO A 14 -0.80 19.34 5.93
N GLY A 15 -0.31 18.68 6.98
CA GLY A 15 -1.03 18.51 8.24
C GLY A 15 -2.22 17.54 8.20
N VAL A 16 -2.34 16.72 7.15
CA VAL A 16 -3.44 15.76 6.95
C VAL A 16 -2.93 14.33 7.13
N MET A 17 -3.69 13.53 7.86
CA MET A 17 -3.42 12.09 7.97
C MET A 17 -3.93 11.40 6.70
N TYR A 18 -3.04 10.69 6.00
CA TYR A 18 -3.38 9.91 4.81
C TYR A 18 -3.23 8.42 5.09
N GLU A 19 -4.03 7.61 4.41
CA GLU A 19 -3.81 6.17 4.29
C GLU A 19 -3.66 5.76 2.82
N ILE A 20 -2.91 4.68 2.61
CA ILE A 20 -2.77 4.05 1.30
C ILE A 20 -3.33 2.64 1.38
N VAL A 21 -4.24 2.32 0.48
CA VAL A 21 -4.86 1.01 0.37
C VAL A 21 -4.77 0.48 -1.05
N TYR A 22 -4.55 -0.83 -1.20
CA TYR A 22 -4.77 -1.52 -2.47
C TYR A 22 -6.18 -2.09 -2.51
N VAL A 23 -6.92 -1.81 -3.58
CA VAL A 23 -8.23 -2.44 -3.84
C VAL A 23 -8.00 -3.65 -4.72
N VAL A 24 -8.25 -4.84 -4.19
CA VAL A 24 -7.91 -6.10 -4.84
C VAL A 24 -9.06 -7.10 -4.77
N LYS A 25 -8.98 -8.12 -5.62
CA LYS A 25 -9.92 -9.25 -5.63
C LYS A 25 -9.17 -10.53 -5.95
N LEU A 26 -9.47 -11.59 -5.21
CA LEU A 26 -9.13 -12.95 -5.62
C LEU A 26 -10.26 -13.50 -6.48
N THR A 27 -9.93 -14.04 -7.64
CA THR A 27 -10.87 -14.81 -8.45
C THR A 27 -11.24 -16.10 -7.74
N ASN A 28 -12.38 -16.71 -8.12
CA ASN A 28 -12.80 -17.98 -7.54
C ASN A 28 -11.75 -19.09 -7.75
N ALA A 29 -11.05 -19.07 -8.89
CA ALA A 29 -9.99 -20.02 -9.25
C ALA A 29 -8.58 -19.62 -8.77
N ALA A 30 -8.43 -18.61 -7.90
CA ALA A 30 -7.12 -18.17 -7.42
C ALA A 30 -6.39 -19.27 -6.64
N PHE A 31 -5.08 -19.39 -6.80
CA PHE A 31 -4.25 -20.39 -6.13
C PHE A 31 -2.84 -19.86 -5.84
N GLY A 32 -2.11 -20.54 -4.96
CA GLY A 32 -0.72 -20.20 -4.66
C GLY A 32 -0.57 -19.00 -3.71
N TRP A 33 -1.54 -18.81 -2.80
CA TRP A 33 -1.56 -17.68 -1.85
C TRP A 33 -1.45 -18.15 -0.39
N GLU A 34 -0.83 -19.31 -0.18
CA GLU A 34 -0.61 -19.90 1.15
C GLU A 34 0.43 -19.12 1.96
N ALA A 35 1.43 -18.54 1.27
CA ALA A 35 2.37 -17.63 1.88
C ALA A 35 1.74 -16.23 2.03
N PRO A 36 2.00 -15.52 3.15
CA PRO A 36 1.52 -14.17 3.33
C PRO A 36 2.22 -13.20 2.36
N VAL A 37 1.50 -12.17 1.94
CA VAL A 37 2.05 -11.09 1.13
C VAL A 37 2.53 -9.95 2.02
N SER A 38 3.56 -9.24 1.59
CA SER A 38 4.10 -8.07 2.29
C SER A 38 3.54 -6.78 1.70
N LEU A 39 3.10 -5.88 2.58
CA LEU A 39 2.70 -4.52 2.26
C LEU A 39 3.65 -3.57 2.98
N LYS A 40 4.34 -2.72 2.23
CA LYS A 40 5.39 -1.86 2.76
C LYS A 40 5.14 -0.40 2.40
N LEU A 41 5.14 0.48 3.38
CA LEU A 41 5.14 1.93 3.22
C LEU A 41 6.49 2.48 3.67
N SER A 42 7.19 3.19 2.80
CA SER A 42 8.48 3.84 3.12
C SER A 42 8.31 5.36 3.04
N LEU A 43 8.51 6.04 4.17
CA LEU A 43 8.34 7.49 4.30
C LEU A 43 9.68 8.23 4.21
N PRO A 44 9.69 9.47 3.68
CA PRO A 44 10.91 10.24 3.49
C PRO A 44 11.45 10.90 4.77
N ALA A 45 10.56 11.31 5.69
CA ALA A 45 10.90 12.26 6.76
C ALA A 45 11.82 11.66 7.86
N ASP A 46 11.73 10.36 8.09
CA ASP A 46 12.42 9.68 9.20
C ASP A 46 12.95 8.29 8.83
N GLY A 47 12.85 7.91 7.56
CA GLY A 47 13.17 6.55 7.09
C GLY A 47 12.28 5.48 7.73
N LYS A 48 11.15 5.86 8.38
CA LYS A 48 10.24 4.86 8.95
C LYS A 48 9.66 4.04 7.82
N VAL A 49 9.85 2.74 7.98
CA VAL A 49 9.26 1.71 7.13
C VAL A 49 8.17 1.04 7.94
N GLN A 50 6.94 1.15 7.47
CA GLN A 50 5.86 0.28 7.94
C GLN A 50 5.86 -0.94 7.03
N ASN A 51 6.18 -2.11 7.57
CA ASN A 51 6.09 -3.36 6.82
C ASN A 51 5.15 -4.31 7.56
N ARG A 52 4.15 -4.82 6.86
CA ARG A 52 3.19 -5.76 7.42
C ARG A 52 2.94 -6.92 6.48
N GLN A 53 2.69 -8.08 7.06
CA GLN A 53 2.30 -9.27 6.32
C GLN A 53 0.79 -9.48 6.42
N VAL A 54 0.18 -9.91 5.32
CA VAL A 54 -1.25 -10.21 5.24
C VAL A 54 -1.45 -11.57 4.56
N SER A 55 -2.24 -12.44 5.19
CA SER A 55 -2.70 -13.66 4.55
C SER A 55 -3.80 -13.33 3.54
N LEU A 56 -3.59 -13.70 2.27
CA LEU A 56 -4.64 -13.63 1.24
C LEU A 56 -5.52 -14.89 1.24
N LEU A 57 -5.04 -15.99 1.82
CA LEU A 57 -5.79 -17.25 1.92
C LEU A 57 -7.10 -17.09 2.72
N GLU A 58 -7.08 -16.22 3.73
CA GLU A 58 -8.24 -15.93 4.61
C GLU A 58 -9.19 -14.87 4.05
N LYS A 59 -8.90 -14.31 2.86
CA LYS A 59 -9.69 -13.25 2.25
C LYS A 59 -10.79 -13.81 1.34
N PRO A 60 -11.91 -13.07 1.20
CA PRO A 60 -13.01 -13.52 0.36
C PRO A 60 -12.58 -13.65 -1.10
N ARG A 61 -13.14 -14.65 -1.77
CA ARG A 61 -12.98 -14.89 -3.21
C ARG A 61 -14.19 -14.31 -3.93
N GLY A 62 -14.00 -13.83 -5.16
CA GLY A 62 -15.08 -13.24 -5.95
C GLY A 62 -15.45 -11.81 -5.55
N GLU A 63 -14.88 -11.27 -4.47
CA GLU A 63 -15.23 -9.97 -3.92
C GLU A 63 -14.05 -9.00 -3.91
N TRP A 64 -14.35 -7.71 -3.99
CA TRP A 64 -13.35 -6.65 -3.84
C TRP A 64 -13.15 -6.36 -2.36
N PHE A 65 -11.90 -6.24 -1.94
CA PHE A 65 -11.54 -5.85 -0.58
C PHE A 65 -10.31 -4.94 -0.57
N GLU A 66 -10.15 -4.20 0.53
CA GLU A 66 -9.03 -3.29 0.73
C GLU A 66 -7.91 -3.95 1.52
N LEU A 67 -6.67 -3.75 1.06
CA LEU A 67 -5.45 -4.07 1.77
C LEU A 67 -4.76 -2.77 2.17
N CYS A 68 -4.89 -2.40 3.46
CA CYS A 68 -4.20 -1.22 3.98
C CYS A 68 -2.69 -1.44 4.03
N VAL A 69 -1.94 -0.59 3.33
CA VAL A 69 -0.46 -0.61 3.34
C VAL A 69 0.05 0.06 4.62
N GLY A 70 -0.52 1.21 4.95
CA GLY A 70 -0.16 2.01 6.11
C GLY A 70 -0.83 3.38 6.06
N ASN A 71 -0.56 4.17 7.10
CA ASN A 71 -0.99 5.57 7.18
C ASN A 71 0.15 6.45 7.71
N PHE A 72 0.11 7.73 7.37
CA PHE A 72 1.12 8.70 7.76
C PHE A 72 0.53 10.10 7.82
N LEU A 73 1.11 10.95 8.66
CA LEU A 73 0.77 12.36 8.76
C LEU A 73 1.70 13.15 7.84
N THR A 74 1.14 14.02 6.99
CA THR A 74 1.96 14.97 6.22
C THR A 74 2.43 16.10 7.13
N GLU A 75 3.71 16.45 7.04
CA GLU A 75 4.27 17.55 7.83
C GLU A 75 3.81 18.91 7.28
N THR A 76 3.71 19.89 8.18
CA THR A 76 3.47 21.29 7.82
C THR A 76 4.82 21.95 7.55
N ASN A 77 5.20 22.10 6.28
CA ASN A 77 6.42 22.84 5.94
C ASN A 77 6.20 24.34 6.23
N ASN A 78 6.86 24.83 7.28
CA ASN A 78 6.72 26.22 7.72
C ASN A 78 7.54 27.22 6.85
N ASP A 79 8.46 26.73 6.01
CA ASP A 79 9.33 27.57 5.18
C ASP A 79 8.80 27.84 3.76
N GLY A 80 7.64 27.27 3.42
CA GLY A 80 7.00 27.43 2.11
C GLY A 80 7.69 26.68 0.96
N SER A 81 8.72 25.87 1.24
CA SER A 81 9.39 25.06 0.22
C SER A 81 8.59 23.80 -0.12
N GLU A 82 8.49 23.50 -1.42
CA GLU A 82 7.92 22.23 -1.89
C GLU A 82 8.91 21.09 -1.62
N SER A 83 8.46 20.08 -0.88
CA SER A 83 9.27 18.88 -0.64
C SER A 83 9.37 18.03 -1.90
N THR A 84 10.59 17.68 -2.32
CA THR A 84 10.85 16.74 -3.41
C THR A 84 10.80 15.29 -2.95
N ALA A 85 10.48 15.04 -1.69
CA ALA A 85 10.62 13.74 -1.07
C ALA A 85 9.53 12.77 -1.53
N GLU A 86 9.95 11.56 -1.88
CA GLU A 86 9.06 10.52 -2.39
C GLU A 86 8.61 9.57 -1.28
N VAL A 87 7.34 9.19 -1.32
CA VAL A 87 6.77 8.10 -0.52
C VAL A 87 6.63 6.88 -1.41
N PHE A 88 7.03 5.71 -0.91
CA PHE A 88 6.93 4.43 -1.64
C PHE A 88 5.92 3.50 -0.98
N PHE A 89 5.11 2.82 -1.79
CA PHE A 89 4.12 1.86 -1.31
C PHE A 89 4.17 0.57 -2.14
N ASP A 90 4.67 -0.49 -1.52
CA ASP A 90 4.95 -1.76 -2.18
C ASP A 90 3.98 -2.85 -1.72
N PHE A 91 3.63 -3.73 -2.66
CA PHE A 91 2.87 -4.95 -2.43
C PHE A 91 3.59 -6.11 -3.15
N PHE A 92 4.23 -6.98 -2.37
CA PHE A 92 5.08 -8.02 -2.92
C PHE A 92 5.06 -9.33 -2.14
N GLU A 93 5.41 -10.39 -2.84
CA GLU A 93 5.75 -11.71 -2.30
C GLU A 93 6.77 -12.33 -3.25
N HIS A 94 7.94 -12.71 -2.70
CA HIS A 94 9.11 -13.16 -3.47
C HIS A 94 9.36 -14.68 -3.37
N GLY A 95 8.37 -15.45 -2.91
CA GLY A 95 8.45 -16.90 -2.82
C GLY A 95 8.40 -17.56 -4.19
N GLY A 96 9.05 -18.73 -4.29
CA GLY A 96 9.24 -19.46 -5.54
C GLY A 96 8.05 -20.27 -6.05
N HIS A 97 6.89 -20.22 -5.37
CA HIS A 97 5.69 -20.94 -5.80
C HIS A 97 4.87 -20.14 -6.81
N TRP A 98 4.25 -20.84 -7.76
CA TRP A 98 3.32 -20.26 -8.73
C TRP A 98 2.04 -19.78 -8.05
N LYS A 99 1.55 -18.64 -8.52
CA LYS A 99 0.33 -18.01 -8.00
C LYS A 99 -0.46 -17.44 -9.16
N SER A 100 -1.78 -17.43 -9.02
CA SER A 100 -2.67 -16.85 -10.03
C SER A 100 -3.96 -16.33 -9.41
N GLY A 101 -4.67 -15.53 -10.18
CA GLY A 101 -6.03 -15.12 -9.88
C GLY A 101 -6.16 -13.97 -8.90
N LEU A 102 -5.11 -13.21 -8.62
CA LEU A 102 -5.21 -11.91 -7.95
C LEU A 102 -5.40 -10.81 -9.00
N ILE A 103 -6.38 -9.95 -8.79
CA ILE A 103 -6.65 -8.76 -9.60
C ILE A 103 -6.47 -7.53 -8.73
N ILE A 104 -5.70 -6.55 -9.22
CA ILE A 104 -5.55 -5.24 -8.57
C ILE A 104 -6.34 -4.22 -9.39
N LYS A 105 -7.26 -3.54 -8.73
CA LYS A 105 -8.05 -2.46 -9.36
C LYS A 105 -7.33 -1.13 -9.29
N ALA A 106 -6.83 -0.77 -8.11
CA ALA A 106 -6.18 0.51 -7.86
C ALA A 106 -5.35 0.46 -6.59
N ALA A 107 -4.39 1.39 -6.50
CA ALA A 107 -3.91 1.92 -5.23
C ALA A 107 -4.65 3.24 -4.96
N VAL A 108 -5.16 3.41 -3.76
CA VAL A 108 -5.93 4.58 -3.34
C VAL A 108 -5.21 5.25 -2.20
N LEU A 109 -4.81 6.50 -2.42
CA LEU A 109 -4.29 7.41 -1.41
C LEU A 109 -5.41 8.38 -1.04
N ARG A 110 -5.81 8.41 0.23
CA ARG A 110 -6.93 9.24 0.70
C ARG A 110 -6.70 9.77 2.11
N PRO A 111 -7.28 10.92 2.47
CA PRO A 111 -7.33 11.36 3.86
C PRO A 111 -7.99 10.29 4.73
N LYS A 112 -7.37 9.96 5.85
CA LYS A 112 -7.92 9.08 6.87
C LYS A 112 -8.65 9.95 7.89
N ILE A 113 -9.98 9.93 7.85
CA ILE A 113 -10.82 10.59 8.85
C ILE A 113 -10.86 9.67 10.07
N ASN A 114 -10.41 10.17 11.22
CA ASN A 114 -10.52 9.49 12.51
C ASN A 114 -11.94 9.60 13.06
#